data_AF-A0A7C8DLR3-F1
#
_entry.id   AF-A0A7C8DLR3-F1
#
_cell.length_a   1.000
_cell.length_b   1.000
_cell.length_c   1.000
_cell.angle_alpha   90.00
_cell.angle_beta   90.00
_cell.angle_gamma   90.00
#
_symmetry.space_group_name_H-M   'P 1'
#
loop_
_entity.id
_entity.type
_entity.pdbx_description
1 polymer ?
#
loop_
_entity_poly.entity_id
_entity_poly.type
_entity_poly.pdbx_seq_one_letter_code
_entity_poly.pdbx_strand_id
1 'polypeptide(L)' 'MEGIGIDDYVERKLTWYSLRHFAITCRIRSDVSHLDISHFAGTSVSNIESIYGHWDDAMKRTAAMKNFAIDKSGIIVR' A
#
# COMPACT_ATOMS: atom_id res chain seq x y z
N MET A 1 -20.75 -3.88 11.21
CA MET A 1 -19.35 -3.86 11.71
C MET A 1 -19.31 -3.74 13.24
N GLU A 2 -20.30 -4.30 13.93
CA GLU A 2 -20.51 -4.11 15.38
C GLU A 2 -19.33 -4.61 16.23
N GLY A 3 -18.54 -5.58 15.75
CA GLY A 3 -17.36 -6.08 16.48
C GLY A 3 -16.14 -5.16 16.47
N ILE A 4 -16.14 -4.07 15.70
CA ILE A 4 -15.02 -3.12 15.59
C ILE A 4 -15.42 -1.67 15.91
N GLY A 5 -16.61 -1.47 16.51
CA GLY A 5 -17.09 -0.15 16.92
C GLY A 5 -17.50 0.78 15.77
N ILE A 6 -17.92 0.21 14.63
CA ILE A 6 -18.51 0.99 13.52
C ILE A 6 -19.98 0.58 13.40
N ASP A 7 -20.83 1.38 14.05
CA ASP A 7 -22.27 1.14 14.17
C ASP A 7 -23.05 1.78 13.01
N ASP A 8 -22.56 2.89 12.47
CA ASP A 8 -23.13 3.66 11.35
C ASP A 8 -22.73 3.11 9.97
N TYR A 9 -22.24 1.87 9.91
CA TYR A 9 -21.67 1.31 8.68
C TYR A 9 -22.67 1.20 7.53
N VAL A 10 -23.96 1.03 7.82
CA VAL A 10 -25.02 0.95 6.82
C VAL A 10 -25.23 2.31 6.14
N GLU A 11 -25.27 3.39 6.92
CA GLU A 11 -25.42 4.77 6.42
C GLU A 11 -24.20 5.17 5.58
N ARG A 12 -23.01 4.83 6.06
CA ARG A 12 -21.74 5.08 5.35
C ARG A 12 -21.47 4.11 4.20
N LYS A 13 -22.36 3.13 3.99
CA LYS A 13 -22.23 2.06 2.97
C LYS A 13 -20.89 1.33 3.04
N LEU A 14 -20.35 1.19 4.26
CA LEU A 14 -19.08 0.54 4.49
C LEU A 14 -19.28 -0.97 4.54
N THR A 15 -18.39 -1.70 3.86
CA THR A 15 -18.37 -3.16 3.82
C THR A 15 -17.03 -3.69 4.29
N TRP A 16 -16.95 -4.98 4.60
CA TRP A 16 -15.65 -5.65 4.86
C TRP A 16 -14.68 -5.52 3.69
N TYR A 17 -15.20 -5.45 2.46
CA TYR A 17 -14.38 -5.22 1.28
C TYR A 17 -13.79 -3.80 1.26
N SER A 18 -14.52 -2.80 1.74
CA SER A 18 -14.00 -1.43 1.94
C SER A 18 -12.76 -1.42 2.86
N LEU A 19 -12.76 -2.26 3.90
CA LEU A 19 -11.61 -2.39 4.80
C LEU A 19 -10.41 -3.07 4.14
N ARG A 20 -10.63 -4.01 3.22
CA ARG A 20 -9.57 -4.58 2.39
C ARG A 20 -8.91 -3.52 1.52
N HIS A 21 -9.70 -2.66 0.87
CA HIS A 21 -9.18 -1.53 0.09
C HIS A 21 -8.32 -0.61 0.98
N PHE A 22 -8.84 -0.26 2.15
CA PHE A 22 -8.12 0.58 3.11
C PHE A 22 -6.79 -0.05 3.55
N ALA A 23 -6.78 -1.33 3.90
CA ALA A 23 -5.58 -2.05 4.31
C ALA A 23 -4.51 -2.07 3.20
N ILE A 24 -4.89 -2.35 1.95
CA ILE A 24 -3.97 -2.33 0.80
C ILE A 24 -3.37 -0.93 0.62
N THR A 25 -4.19 0.12 0.63
CA THR A 25 -3.72 1.51 0.51
C THR A 25 -2.74 1.88 1.63
N CYS A 26 -3.02 1.50 2.89
CA CYS A 26 -2.11 1.74 4.00
C CYS A 26 -0.75 1.05 3.80
N ARG A 27 -0.73 -0.20 3.33
CA ARG A 27 0.52 -0.94 3.08
C ARG A 27 1.34 -0.34 1.95
N ILE A 28 0.70 0.10 0.87
CA ILE A 28 1.35 0.83 -0.22
C ILE A 28 1.99 2.13 0.30
N ARG A 29 1.27 2.89 1.13
CA ARG A 29 1.80 4.12 1.77
C ARG A 29 2.92 3.86 2.77
N SER A 30 2.92 2.69 3.41
CA SER A 30 4.04 2.22 4.23
C SER A 30 5.19 1.62 3.42
N ASP A 31 5.20 1.83 2.09
CA ASP A 31 6.30 1.45 1.21
C ASP A 31 6.56 -0.07 1.15
N VAL A 32 5.52 -0.86 1.41
CA VAL A 32 5.54 -2.32 1.27
C VAL A 32 5.46 -2.68 -0.23
N SER A 33 6.28 -3.64 -0.64
CA SER A 33 6.29 -4.16 -2.03
C SER A 33 4.90 -4.61 -2.49
N HIS A 34 4.51 -4.24 -3.72
CA HIS A 34 3.27 -4.72 -4.32
C HIS A 34 3.20 -6.25 -4.39
N LEU A 35 4.35 -6.94 -4.50
CA LEU A 35 4.41 -8.40 -4.49
C LEU A 35 3.99 -8.96 -3.13
N ASP A 36 4.50 -8.41 -2.03
CA ASP A 36 4.15 -8.86 -0.69
C ASP A 36 2.67 -8.61 -0.40
N ILE A 37 2.17 -7.43 -0.81
CA ILE A 37 0.74 -7.11 -0.70
C ILE A 37 -0.10 -8.08 -1.54
N SER A 38 0.37 -8.50 -2.71
CA SER A 38 -0.30 -9.48 -3.58
C SER A 38 -0.45 -10.83 -2.89
N HIS A 39 0.57 -11.27 -2.14
CA HIS A 39 0.53 -12.49 -1.35
C HIS A 39 -0.41 -12.39 -0.15
N PHE A 40 -0.39 -11.27 0.59
CA PHE A 40 -1.31 -11.06 1.72
C PHE A 40 -2.77 -10.93 1.28
N ALA A 41 -3.00 -10.22 0.19
CA ALA A 41 -4.34 -9.96 -0.32
C ALA A 41 -4.85 -11.11 -1.20
N GLY A 42 -4.01 -12.04 -1.66
CA GLY A 42 -4.42 -13.12 -2.55
C GLY A 42 -4.97 -12.59 -3.89
N THR A 43 -4.29 -11.61 -4.49
CA THR A 43 -4.68 -11.01 -5.78
C THR A 43 -3.43 -10.74 -6.61
N SER A 44 -3.56 -10.51 -7.91
CA SER A 44 -2.40 -10.22 -8.76
C SER A 44 -1.87 -8.81 -8.53
N VAL A 45 -0.56 -8.63 -8.74
CA VAL A 45 0.09 -7.31 -8.70
C VAL A 45 -0.57 -6.34 -9.68
N SER A 46 -0.90 -6.80 -10.89
CA SER A 46 -1.57 -5.97 -11.91
C SER A 46 -2.92 -5.43 -11.43
N ASN A 47 -3.67 -6.22 -10.66
CA ASN A 47 -4.95 -5.78 -10.08
C ASN A 47 -4.73 -4.74 -8.97
N ILE A 48 -3.66 -4.88 -8.18
CA ILE A 48 -3.28 -3.88 -7.18
C ILE A 48 -2.87 -2.57 -7.85
N GLU A 49 -2.06 -2.63 -8.89
CA GLU A 49 -1.61 -1.45 -9.63
C GLU A 49 -2.77 -0.72 -10.28
N SER A 50 -3.72 -1.44 -10.91
CA SER A 50 -4.85 -0.81 -11.57
C SER A 50 -5.80 -0.10 -10.60
N ILE A 51 -5.95 -0.60 -9.37
CA ILE A 51 -6.94 -0.08 -8.40
C ILE A 51 -6.30 0.93 -7.44
N TYR A 52 -5.03 0.72 -7.08
CA TYR A 52 -4.36 1.47 -6.01
C TYR A 52 -3.04 2.11 -6.44
N GLY A 53 -2.58 1.91 -7.67
CA GLY A 53 -1.36 2.49 -8.23
C GLY A 53 -1.44 4.00 -8.49
N HIS A 54 -2.36 4.71 -7.84
CA HIS A 54 -2.42 6.17 -7.90
C HIS A 54 -1.44 6.74 -6.87
N TRP A 55 -0.20 6.91 -7.31
CA TRP A 55 0.86 7.52 -6.52
C TRP A 55 0.54 8.98 -6.21
N ASP A 56 0.45 9.31 -4.93
CA ASP A 56 0.41 10.71 -4.49
C ASP A 56 1.79 11.37 -4.64
N ASP A 57 1.81 12.70 -4.63
CA ASP A 57 3.06 13.45 -4.85
C ASP A 57 4.07 13.28 -3.69
N ALA A 58 3.61 12.92 -2.49
CA ALA A 58 4.49 12.66 -1.35
C ALA A 58 5.23 11.32 -1.52
N MET A 59 4.53 10.28 -1.98
CA MET A 59 5.10 8.99 -2.34
C MET A 59 6.11 9.12 -3.48
N LYS A 60 5.78 9.89 -4.53
CA LYS A 60 6.70 10.15 -5.65
C LYS A 60 7.98 10.83 -5.19
N ARG A 61 7.87 11.87 -4.35
CA ARG A 61 9.04 12.56 -3.79
C ARG A 61 9.89 11.62 -2.96
N THR A 62 9.26 10.83 -2.09
CA THR A 62 9.97 9.87 -1.22
C THR A 62 10.74 8.84 -2.05
N ALA A 63 10.09 8.25 -3.07
CA ALA A 63 10.74 7.29 -3.96
C ALA A 63 11.87 7.93 -4.79
N ALA A 64 11.69 9.18 -5.25
CA ALA A 64 12.74 9.89 -6.00
C ALA A 64 13.96 10.23 -5.13
N MET A 65 13.78 10.38 -3.80
CA MET A 65 14.87 10.62 -2.86
C MET A 65 15.59 9.33 -2.44
N LYS A 66 15.02 8.14 -2.68
CA LYS A 66 15.72 6.88 -2.43
C LYS A 66 16.89 6.76 -3.39
N ASN A 67 18.09 6.62 -2.82
CA ASN A 67 19.30 6.52 -3.62
C ASN A 67 20.23 5.46 -3.03
N PHE A 68 21.05 4.88 -3.88
CA PHE A 68 22.12 3.99 -3.46
C PHE A 68 23.39 4.80 -3.19
N ALA A 69 24.16 4.39 -2.20
CA ALA A 69 25.51 4.88 -1.97
C ALA A 69 26.50 3.91 -2.63
N ILE A 70 27.67 4.40 -3.05
CA ILE A 70 28.76 3.56 -3.57
C ILE A 70 29.94 3.71 -2.62
N ASP A 71 30.49 2.59 -2.15
CA ASP A 71 31.75 2.55 -1.42
C ASP A 71 32.82 1.79 -2.21
N LYS A 72 34.00 1.60 -1.59
CA LYS A 72 35.13 0.87 -2.21
C LYS A 72 34.83 -0.61 -2.46
N SER A 73 33.77 -1.14 -1.86
CA SER A 73 33.36 -2.55 -1.88
C SER A 73 32.19 -2.80 -2.84
N GLY A 74 31.47 -1.74 -3.25
CA GLY A 74 30.39 -1.82 -4.23
C GLY A 74 29.22 -0.88 -3.91
N ILE A 75 28.01 -1.31 -4.30
CA ILE A 75 26.76 -0.58 -4.08
C ILE A 75 26.23 -0.90 -2.67
N ILE A 76 26.07 0.12 -1.84
CA ILE A 76 25.38 0.07 -0.55
C ILE A 76 24.00 0.70 -0.71
N VAL A 77 22.94 -0.06 -0.48
CA VAL A 77 21.58 0.49 -0.44
C VAL A 77 21.37 1.13 0.93
N ARG A 78 20.99 2.41 0.98
CA ARG A 78 20.68 3.15 2.22
C ARG A 78 19.18 3.34 2.39
#